data_AF-A0A956J8R4-F1
#
_entry.id   AF-A0A956J8R4-F1
#
_cell.length_a   1.000
_cell.length_b   1.000
_cell.length_c   1.000
_cell.angle_alpha   90.00
_cell.angle_beta   90.00
_cell.angle_gamma   90.00
#
_symmetry.space_group_name_H-M   'P 1'
#
loop_
_entity.id
_entity.type
_entity.pdbx_description
1 polymer ?
#
loop_
_entity_poly.entity_id
_entity_poly.type
_entity_poly.pdbx_seq_one_letter_code
_entity_poly.pdbx_strand_id
1 'polypeptide(L)'
;MGRLGVNPIRDASRRIVAELDLGTLGAAKASLGRYARDTTGRSSSLSDALDLLGAARVLAMHMSLGPGEHQALMLLLSKYEVPDRVRDHLLGLELGGCTLDHVRELFPAGSRAARHVVSVLAALASFEGLREDTRARVMALGREMGLPADLIRVLIEEAQISVAATLSGDQATLRRLRELRAAIFELSCSS
;
A
#
# COMPACT_ATOMS: atom_id res chain seq x y z
N MET A 1 -5.18 17.22 24.56
CA MET A 1 -6.04 16.01 24.46
C MET A 1 -6.99 16.23 23.30
N GLY A 2 -6.58 15.85 22.08
CA GLY A 2 -7.45 15.93 20.90
C GLY A 2 -8.52 14.86 20.99
N ARG A 3 -9.78 15.20 20.70
CA ARG A 3 -10.83 14.21 20.47
C ARG A 3 -10.30 13.23 19.43
N LEU A 4 -10.36 11.93 19.72
CA LEU A 4 -10.19 10.86 18.72
C LEU A 4 -11.28 11.07 17.67
N GLY A 5 -10.99 11.90 16.68
CA GLY A 5 -11.81 12.06 15.49
C GLY A 5 -11.87 10.72 14.79
N VAL A 6 -13.01 10.43 14.18
CA VAL A 6 -13.17 9.18 13.45
C VAL A 6 -12.25 9.24 12.23
N ASN A 7 -11.38 8.24 12.08
CA ASN A 7 -10.39 8.22 11.01
C ASN A 7 -11.10 7.93 9.68
N PRO A 8 -11.12 8.87 8.71
CA PRO A 8 -11.98 8.78 7.54
C PRO A 8 -11.61 7.61 6.61
N ILE A 9 -10.34 7.20 6.60
CA ILE A 9 -9.87 6.05 5.83
C ILE A 9 -10.48 4.78 6.43
N ARG A 10 -10.34 4.60 7.75
CA ARG A 10 -10.89 3.44 8.46
C ARG A 10 -12.41 3.38 8.39
N ASP A 11 -13.08 4.52 8.44
CA ASP A 11 -14.54 4.58 8.29
C ASP A 11 -15.00 4.20 6.89
N ALA A 12 -14.27 4.62 5.86
CA ALA A 12 -14.56 4.20 4.50
C ALA A 12 -14.39 2.69 4.33
N SER A 13 -13.29 2.12 4.84
CA SER A 13 -13.07 0.66 4.86
C SER A 13 -14.17 -0.10 5.60
N ARG A 14 -14.63 0.41 6.75
CA ARG A 14 -15.72 -0.22 7.51
C ARG A 14 -17.05 -0.17 6.75
N ARG A 15 -17.37 0.96 6.15
CA ARG A 15 -18.60 1.15 5.36
C ARG A 15 -18.65 0.17 4.19
N ILE A 16 -17.59 0.10 3.37
CA ILE A 16 -17.60 -0.82 2.24
C ILE A 16 -17.73 -2.27 2.69
N VAL A 17 -17.01 -2.70 3.73
CA VAL A 17 -17.11 -4.07 4.25
C VAL A 17 -18.52 -4.41 4.73
N ALA A 18 -19.23 -3.46 5.35
CA ALA A 18 -20.60 -3.65 5.81
C ALA A 18 -21.63 -3.74 4.66
N GLU A 19 -21.31 -3.18 3.49
CA GLU A 19 -22.21 -3.10 2.33
C GLU A 19 -22.02 -4.24 1.31
N LEU A 20 -20.92 -4.99 1.39
CA LEU A 20 -20.67 -6.14 0.51
C LEU A 20 -21.62 -7.30 0.83
N ASP A 21 -22.18 -7.91 -0.21
CA ASP A 21 -22.84 -9.21 -0.06
C ASP A 21 -21.81 -10.31 0.28
N LEU A 22 -22.30 -11.45 0.78
CA LEU A 22 -21.43 -12.54 1.25
C LEU A 22 -20.49 -13.08 0.17
N GLY A 23 -20.94 -13.12 -1.09
CA GLY A 23 -20.14 -13.60 -2.22
C GLY A 23 -18.99 -12.64 -2.52
N THR A 24 -19.31 -11.35 -2.68
CA THR A 24 -18.31 -10.30 -2.92
C THR A 24 -17.34 -10.17 -1.75
N LEU A 25 -17.82 -10.29 -0.51
CA LEU A 25 -16.98 -10.27 0.69
C LEU A 25 -15.98 -11.44 0.70
N GLY A 26 -16.43 -12.65 0.35
CA GLY A 26 -15.58 -13.83 0.24
C GLY A 26 -14.49 -13.65 -0.83
N ALA A 27 -14.87 -13.17 -2.01
CA ALA A 27 -13.95 -12.89 -3.10
C ALA A 27 -12.93 -11.80 -2.71
N ALA A 28 -13.38 -10.69 -2.11
CA ALA A 28 -12.51 -9.61 -1.66
C ALA A 28 -11.48 -10.09 -0.62
N LYS A 29 -11.90 -10.91 0.36
CA LYS A 29 -11.00 -11.53 1.35
C LYS A 29 -9.95 -12.43 0.68
N ALA A 30 -10.35 -13.24 -0.30
CA ALA A 30 -9.43 -14.10 -1.02
C ALA A 30 -8.41 -13.29 -1.84
N SER A 31 -8.87 -12.33 -2.63
CA SER A 31 -8.04 -11.48 -3.50
C SER A 31 -7.05 -10.63 -2.70
N LEU A 32 -7.54 -9.88 -1.70
CA LEU A 32 -6.68 -9.03 -0.88
C LEU A 32 -5.83 -9.83 0.12
N GLY A 33 -6.26 -11.04 0.50
CA GLY A 33 -5.43 -11.97 1.26
C GLY A 33 -4.27 -12.55 0.44
N ARG A 34 -4.46 -12.79 -0.87
CA ARG A 34 -3.35 -13.13 -1.77
C ARG A 34 -2.39 -11.96 -1.93
N TYR A 35 -2.93 -10.76 -2.16
CA TYR A 35 -2.13 -9.53 -2.21
C TYR A 35 -1.24 -9.38 -0.98
N ALA A 36 -1.82 -9.40 0.23
CA ALA A 36 -1.08 -9.23 1.47
C ALA A 36 0.00 -10.32 1.67
N ARG A 37 -0.29 -11.58 1.32
CA ARG A 37 0.69 -12.66 1.39
C ARG A 37 1.83 -12.46 0.41
N ASP A 38 1.53 -12.04 -0.82
CA ASP A 38 2.56 -11.79 -1.80
C ASP A 38 3.41 -10.57 -1.41
N THR A 39 2.81 -9.49 -0.90
CA THR A 39 3.52 -8.23 -0.57
C THR A 39 4.11 -8.18 0.84
N THR A 40 3.71 -9.05 1.76
CA THR A 40 4.25 -9.03 3.12
C THR A 40 4.62 -10.41 3.66
N GLY A 41 4.34 -11.50 2.96
CA GLY A 41 4.52 -12.85 3.48
C GLY A 41 3.51 -13.24 4.58
N ARG A 42 2.52 -12.40 4.90
CA ARG A 42 1.52 -12.67 5.94
C ARG A 42 0.11 -12.40 5.45
N SER A 43 -0.88 -13.06 6.06
CA SER A 43 -2.29 -12.71 5.88
C SER A 43 -2.62 -11.44 6.65
N SER A 44 -3.48 -10.60 6.07
CA SER A 44 -4.10 -9.46 6.74
C SER A 44 -5.61 -9.64 6.75
N SER A 45 -6.32 -8.91 7.62
CA SER A 45 -7.77 -8.80 7.47
C SER A 45 -8.11 -8.01 6.20
N LEU A 46 -9.35 -8.14 5.72
CA LEU A 46 -9.85 -7.32 4.61
C LEU A 46 -9.79 -5.83 4.97
N SER A 47 -10.22 -5.46 6.18
CA SER A 47 -10.20 -4.07 6.63
C SER A 47 -8.79 -3.50 6.67
N ASP A 48 -7.79 -4.25 7.13
CA ASP A 48 -6.40 -3.76 7.16
C ASP A 48 -5.85 -3.54 5.74
N ALA A 49 -6.20 -4.41 4.80
CA ALA A 49 -5.80 -4.27 3.41
C ALA A 49 -6.46 -3.04 2.76
N LEU A 50 -7.73 -2.77 3.07
CA LEU A 50 -8.43 -1.58 2.62
C LEU A 50 -7.87 -0.30 3.26
N ASP A 51 -7.61 -0.30 4.57
CA ASP A 51 -6.97 0.80 5.29
C ASP A 51 -5.61 1.13 4.68
N LEU A 52 -4.81 0.10 4.36
CA LEU A 52 -3.52 0.25 3.69
C LEU A 52 -3.63 0.88 2.31
N LEU A 53 -4.51 0.34 1.44
CA LEU A 53 -4.67 0.83 0.07
C LEU A 53 -5.27 2.25 0.05
N GLY A 54 -6.25 2.52 0.92
CA GLY A 54 -6.82 3.86 1.09
C GLY A 54 -5.77 4.87 1.58
N ALA A 55 -4.93 4.49 2.54
CA ALA A 55 -3.84 5.34 2.98
C ALA A 55 -2.77 5.57 1.91
N ALA A 56 -2.42 4.54 1.13
CA ALA A 56 -1.49 4.69 0.01
C ALA A 56 -2.00 5.72 -1.00
N ARG A 57 -3.33 5.75 -1.29
CA ARG A 57 -3.94 6.79 -2.13
C ARG A 57 -3.86 8.18 -1.52
N VAL A 58 -4.15 8.31 -0.22
CA VAL A 58 -4.01 9.60 0.49
C VAL A 58 -2.57 10.10 0.37
N LEU A 59 -1.59 9.25 0.61
CA LEU A 59 -0.17 9.58 0.48
C LEU A 59 0.21 9.95 -0.95
N ALA A 60 -0.28 9.21 -1.95
CA ALA A 60 -0.06 9.51 -3.36
C ALA A 60 -0.57 10.91 -3.74
N MET A 61 -1.78 11.26 -3.28
CA MET A 61 -2.35 12.60 -3.46
C MET A 61 -1.49 13.68 -2.81
N HIS A 62 -1.09 13.50 -1.54
CA HIS A 62 -0.23 14.46 -0.82
C HIS A 62 1.15 14.61 -1.47
N MET A 63 1.68 13.55 -2.09
CA MET A 63 2.93 13.57 -2.84
C MET A 63 2.78 14.14 -4.25
N SER A 64 1.57 14.47 -4.69
CA SER A 64 1.26 14.88 -6.06
C SER A 64 1.79 13.89 -7.08
N LEU A 65 1.60 12.58 -6.82
CA LEU A 65 1.89 11.57 -7.83
C LEU A 65 1.03 11.84 -9.08
N GLY A 66 1.60 11.58 -10.25
CA GLY A 66 0.94 11.82 -11.52
C GLY A 66 -0.30 10.94 -11.73
N PRO A 67 -1.03 11.15 -12.83
CA PRO A 67 -2.22 10.35 -13.16
C PRO A 67 -1.93 8.83 -13.28
N GLY A 68 -0.67 8.42 -13.48
CA GLY A 68 -0.27 7.02 -13.49
C GLY A 68 -0.38 6.32 -12.14
N GLU A 69 -0.54 7.02 -11.01
CA GLU A 69 -0.88 6.35 -9.75
C GLU A 69 -2.23 5.63 -9.83
N HIS A 70 -3.22 6.28 -10.43
CA HIS A 70 -4.54 5.68 -10.61
C HIS A 70 -4.45 4.42 -11.49
N GLN A 71 -3.68 4.49 -12.58
CA GLN A 71 -3.44 3.35 -13.46
C GLN A 71 -2.64 2.24 -12.75
N ALA A 72 -1.64 2.60 -11.95
CA ALA A 72 -0.85 1.66 -11.16
C ALA A 72 -1.73 0.90 -10.15
N LEU A 73 -2.60 1.63 -9.45
CA LEU A 73 -3.55 1.03 -8.51
C LEU A 73 -4.55 0.13 -9.26
N MET A 74 -5.10 0.57 -10.39
CA MET A 74 -5.96 -0.25 -11.26
C MET A 74 -5.28 -1.55 -11.68
N LEU A 75 -4.03 -1.48 -12.14
CA LEU A 75 -3.25 -2.66 -12.54
C LEU A 75 -3.01 -3.61 -11.36
N LEU A 76 -2.66 -3.06 -10.19
CA LEU A 76 -2.49 -3.84 -8.97
C LEU A 76 -3.78 -4.55 -8.57
N LEU A 77 -4.90 -3.83 -8.51
CA LEU A 77 -6.20 -4.40 -8.13
C LEU A 77 -6.68 -5.45 -9.14
N SER A 78 -6.40 -5.25 -10.42
CA SER A 78 -6.74 -6.20 -11.48
C SER A 78 -5.89 -7.47 -11.40
N LYS A 79 -4.57 -7.34 -11.17
CA LYS A 79 -3.65 -8.48 -10.99
C LYS A 79 -4.09 -9.43 -9.88
N TYR A 80 -4.69 -8.90 -8.81
CA TYR A 80 -5.15 -9.69 -7.68
C TYR A 80 -6.63 -10.10 -7.79
N GLU A 81 -7.30 -9.78 -8.89
CA GLU A 81 -8.72 -10.04 -9.13
C GLU A 81 -9.60 -9.46 -8.02
N VAL A 82 -9.30 -8.22 -7.60
CA VAL A 82 -10.11 -7.52 -6.61
C VAL A 82 -11.48 -7.22 -7.24
N PRO A 83 -12.60 -7.57 -6.59
CA PRO A 83 -13.94 -7.35 -7.14
C PRO A 83 -14.18 -5.89 -7.51
N ASP A 84 -14.93 -5.66 -8.60
CA ASP A 84 -15.16 -4.31 -9.14
C ASP A 84 -15.74 -3.37 -8.09
N ARG A 85 -16.70 -3.81 -7.28
CA ARG A 85 -17.27 -2.98 -6.20
C ARG A 85 -16.22 -2.48 -5.19
N VAL A 86 -15.22 -3.29 -4.88
CA VAL A 86 -14.11 -2.89 -3.97
C VAL A 86 -13.13 -1.99 -4.71
N ARG A 87 -12.87 -2.26 -5.99
CA ARG A 87 -12.03 -1.43 -6.85
C ARG A 87 -12.62 -0.02 -7.01
N ASP A 88 -13.90 0.07 -7.35
CA ASP A 88 -14.64 1.32 -7.50
C ASP A 88 -14.66 2.11 -6.20
N HIS A 89 -14.86 1.44 -5.06
CA HIS A 89 -14.74 2.08 -3.74
C HIS A 89 -13.34 2.65 -3.52
N LEU A 90 -12.30 1.84 -3.76
CA LEU A 90 -10.92 2.26 -3.55
C LEU A 90 -10.53 3.41 -4.47
N LEU A 91 -11.00 3.46 -5.72
CA LEU A 91 -10.68 4.52 -6.69
C LEU A 91 -11.56 5.76 -6.54
N GLY A 92 -12.80 5.57 -6.09
CA GLY A 92 -13.77 6.62 -5.80
C GLY A 92 -13.66 7.19 -4.39
N LEU A 93 -12.72 6.72 -3.56
CA LEU A 93 -12.49 7.25 -2.22
C LEU A 93 -12.31 8.77 -2.30
N GLU A 94 -13.23 9.52 -1.71
CA GLU A 94 -13.09 10.97 -1.58
C GLU A 94 -11.99 11.25 -0.56
N LEU A 95 -10.85 11.75 -1.05
CA LEU A 95 -9.68 12.04 -0.22
C LEU A 95 -9.74 13.45 0.39
N GLY A 96 -10.77 14.24 0.06
CA GLY A 96 -10.99 15.58 0.61
C GLY A 96 -11.11 15.53 2.13
N GLY A 97 -10.17 16.17 2.83
CA GLY A 97 -10.11 16.17 4.29
C GLY A 97 -9.28 15.03 4.90
N CYS A 98 -8.75 14.10 4.12
CA CYS A 98 -7.77 13.12 4.62
C CYS A 98 -6.38 13.75 4.76
N THR A 99 -5.80 13.69 5.95
CA THR A 99 -4.48 14.25 6.27
C THR A 99 -3.43 13.15 6.45
N LEU A 100 -2.16 13.53 6.48
CA LEU A 100 -1.07 12.63 6.86
C LEU A 100 -1.21 12.12 8.29
N ASP A 101 -1.82 12.88 9.19
CA ASP A 101 -2.06 12.45 10.57
C ASP A 101 -3.04 11.28 10.63
N HIS A 102 -4.08 11.26 9.79
CA HIS A 102 -4.95 10.10 9.66
C HIS A 102 -4.19 8.85 9.20
N VAL A 103 -3.19 9.00 8.32
CA VAL A 103 -2.34 7.86 7.91
C VAL A 103 -1.47 7.39 9.09
N ARG A 104 -0.86 8.32 9.84
CA ARG A 104 -0.01 8.01 11.00
C ARG A 104 -0.78 7.31 12.13
N GLU A 105 -2.05 7.64 12.32
CA GLU A 105 -2.93 6.95 13.27
C GLU A 105 -3.16 5.47 12.92
N LEU A 106 -3.16 5.12 11.63
CA LEU A 106 -3.36 3.75 11.17
C LEU A 106 -2.08 2.90 11.24
N PHE A 107 -0.93 3.54 11.06
CA PHE A 107 0.36 2.85 10.94
C PHE A 107 1.34 3.39 11.97
N PRO A 108 1.43 2.75 13.16
CA PRO A 108 2.37 3.14 14.19
C PRO A 108 3.81 3.25 13.66
N ALA A 109 4.57 4.22 14.17
CA ALA A 109 5.95 4.45 13.74
C ALA A 109 6.82 3.19 13.93
N GLY A 110 7.70 2.92 12.95
CA GLY A 110 8.59 1.76 12.95
C GLY A 110 7.89 0.42 12.72
N SER A 111 6.56 0.38 12.65
CA SER A 111 5.79 -0.85 12.53
C SER A 111 5.95 -1.52 11.17
N ARG A 112 5.61 -2.82 11.13
CA ARG A 112 5.52 -3.56 9.85
C ARG A 112 4.52 -2.92 8.89
N ALA A 113 3.42 -2.38 9.41
CA ALA A 113 2.39 -1.75 8.59
C ALA A 113 2.89 -0.42 7.98
N ALA A 114 3.70 0.34 8.71
CA ALA A 114 4.41 1.50 8.18
C ALA A 114 5.37 1.13 7.04
N ARG A 115 6.11 0.01 7.17
CA ARG A 115 6.95 -0.52 6.06
C ARG A 115 6.09 -0.87 4.85
N HIS A 116 4.93 -1.48 5.09
CA HIS A 116 4.04 -1.90 4.01
C HIS A 116 3.50 -0.70 3.23
N VAL A 117 3.01 0.35 3.90
CA VAL A 117 2.47 1.50 3.19
C VAL A 117 3.54 2.23 2.38
N VAL A 118 4.78 2.33 2.88
CA VAL A 118 5.93 2.89 2.15
C VAL A 118 6.28 2.04 0.93
N SER A 119 6.29 0.71 1.06
CA SER A 119 6.52 -0.21 -0.05
C SER A 119 5.45 -0.08 -1.15
N VAL A 120 4.17 -0.01 -0.77
CA VAL A 120 3.07 0.17 -1.71
C VAL A 120 3.18 1.50 -2.44
N LEU A 121 3.46 2.58 -1.71
CA LEU A 121 3.64 3.91 -2.30
C LEU A 121 4.82 3.95 -3.28
N ALA A 122 5.95 3.33 -2.91
CA ALA A 122 7.10 3.19 -3.80
C ALA A 122 6.74 2.41 -5.08
N ALA A 123 5.93 1.35 -4.96
CA ALA A 123 5.46 0.58 -6.10
C ALA A 123 4.57 1.42 -7.01
N LEU A 124 3.56 2.13 -6.46
CA LEU A 124 2.70 3.02 -7.23
C LEU A 124 3.51 4.08 -7.99
N ALA A 125 4.46 4.72 -7.32
CA ALA A 125 5.34 5.71 -7.93
C ALA A 125 6.30 5.13 -8.99
N SER A 126 6.61 3.83 -8.91
CA SER A 126 7.52 3.15 -9.84
C SER A 126 6.90 2.82 -11.20
N PHE A 127 5.56 2.77 -11.31
CA PHE A 127 4.87 2.53 -12.59
C PHE A 127 5.11 3.64 -13.62
N GLU A 128 5.39 4.87 -13.17
CA GLU A 128 5.79 5.99 -14.03
C GLU A 128 7.31 6.19 -14.11
N GLY A 129 8.12 5.24 -13.62
CA GLY A 129 9.58 5.35 -13.64
C GLY A 129 10.14 6.26 -12.55
N LEU A 130 9.73 6.03 -11.29
CA LEU A 130 10.17 6.69 -10.04
C LEU A 130 11.24 7.78 -10.22
N ARG A 131 10.79 9.02 -10.38
CA ARG A 131 11.65 10.20 -10.49
C ARG A 131 12.39 10.50 -9.18
N GLU A 132 13.55 11.14 -9.25
CA GLU A 132 14.40 11.41 -8.07
C GLU A 132 13.70 12.28 -7.02
N ASP A 133 12.88 13.25 -7.44
CA ASP A 133 12.08 14.08 -6.55
C ASP A 133 11.02 13.25 -5.80
N THR A 134 10.36 12.32 -6.49
CA THR A 134 9.42 11.37 -5.88
C THR A 134 10.15 10.39 -4.95
N ARG A 135 11.31 9.89 -5.35
CA ARG A 135 12.17 9.05 -4.50
C ARG A 135 12.54 9.76 -3.20
N ALA A 136 12.97 11.01 -3.27
CA ALA A 136 13.28 11.83 -2.10
C ALA A 136 12.06 12.02 -1.18
N ARG A 137 10.86 12.21 -1.75
CA ARG A 137 9.61 12.29 -0.99
C ARG A 137 9.23 10.96 -0.31
N VAL A 138 9.36 9.82 -1.00
CA VAL A 138 9.14 8.49 -0.38
C VAL A 138 10.14 8.26 0.76
N MET A 139 11.40 8.65 0.56
CA MET A 139 12.44 8.59 1.59
C MET A 139 12.10 9.46 2.81
N ALA A 140 11.61 10.68 2.60
CA ALA A 140 11.20 11.58 3.68
C ALA A 140 10.01 11.00 4.45
N LEU A 141 8.97 10.54 3.75
CA LEU A 141 7.81 9.90 4.36
C LEU A 141 8.22 8.68 5.18
N GLY A 142 9.06 7.80 4.64
CA GLY A 142 9.52 6.61 5.38
C GLY A 142 10.22 6.97 6.70
N ARG A 143 11.01 8.05 6.72
CA ARG A 143 11.65 8.55 7.94
C ARG A 143 10.64 9.10 8.93
N GLU A 144 9.64 9.86 8.45
CA GLU A 144 8.54 10.35 9.30
C GLU A 144 7.72 9.20 9.90
N MET A 145 7.64 8.07 9.19
CA MET A 145 7.03 6.84 9.69
C MET A 145 7.97 6.02 10.60
N GLY A 146 9.12 6.55 10.98
CA GLY A 146 10.07 5.90 11.90
C GLY A 146 10.84 4.73 11.29
N LEU A 147 11.01 4.70 9.97
CA LEU A 147 11.79 3.65 9.30
C LEU A 147 13.27 4.07 9.13
N PRO A 148 14.23 3.16 9.33
CA PRO A 148 15.64 3.42 9.04
C PRO A 148 15.88 3.72 7.56
N ALA A 149 16.81 4.63 7.25
CA ALA A 149 17.09 5.06 5.87
C ALA A 149 17.44 3.91 4.92
N ASP A 150 18.24 2.94 5.39
CA ASP A 150 18.64 1.81 4.55
C ASP A 150 17.48 0.85 4.29
N LEU A 151 16.57 0.67 5.25
CA LEU A 151 15.35 -0.09 5.02
C LEU A 151 14.48 0.59 3.96
N ILE A 152 14.31 1.91 4.01
CA ILE A 152 13.50 2.63 3.02
C ILE A 152 14.11 2.51 1.63
N ARG A 153 15.45 2.62 1.50
CA ARG A 153 16.15 2.38 0.24
C ARG A 153 15.85 0.98 -0.31
N VAL A 154 15.98 -0.04 0.51
CA VAL A 154 15.69 -1.42 0.11
C VAL A 154 14.24 -1.59 -0.34
N LEU A 155 13.27 -0.99 0.37
CA LEU A 155 11.86 -1.04 -0.01
C LEU A 155 11.61 -0.35 -1.37
N ILE A 156 12.28 0.77 -1.64
CA ILE A 156 12.19 1.49 -2.91
C ILE A 156 12.76 0.65 -4.06
N GLU A 157 13.98 0.14 -3.90
CA GLU A 157 14.63 -0.68 -4.93
C GLU A 157 13.84 -1.95 -5.22
N GLU A 158 13.35 -2.62 -4.17
CA GLU A 158 12.49 -3.80 -4.31
C GLU A 158 11.22 -3.48 -5.09
N ALA A 159 10.57 -2.36 -4.77
CA ALA A 159 9.36 -1.92 -5.48
C ALA A 159 9.63 -1.62 -6.96
N GLN A 160 10.75 -0.96 -7.28
CA GLN A 160 11.14 -0.68 -8.68
C GLN A 160 11.36 -1.97 -9.48
N ILE A 161 12.11 -2.93 -8.92
CA ILE A 161 12.37 -4.22 -9.57
C ILE A 161 11.06 -5.01 -9.71
N SER A 162 10.20 -4.99 -8.68
CA SER A 162 8.88 -5.66 -8.71
C SER A 162 7.97 -5.12 -9.80
N VAL A 163 7.93 -3.80 -9.98
CA VAL A 163 7.13 -3.17 -11.03
C VAL A 163 7.72 -3.47 -12.40
N ALA A 164 9.04 -3.34 -12.58
CA ALA A 164 9.70 -3.69 -13.84
C ALA A 164 9.44 -5.15 -14.25
N ALA A 165 9.58 -6.09 -13.31
CA ALA A 165 9.30 -7.52 -13.53
C ALA A 165 7.81 -7.80 -13.80
N THR A 166 6.90 -7.04 -13.18
CA THR A 166 5.46 -7.13 -13.46
C THR A 166 5.16 -6.67 -14.88
N LEU A 167 5.73 -5.55 -15.32
CA LEU A 167 5.53 -5.00 -16.66
C LEU A 167 6.15 -5.86 -17.77
N SER A 168 7.26 -6.54 -17.49
CA SER A 168 7.93 -7.45 -18.44
C SER A 168 7.40 -8.89 -18.41
N GLY A 169 6.52 -9.22 -17.45
CA GLY A 169 6.04 -10.59 -17.26
C GLY A 169 7.09 -11.57 -16.68
N ASP A 170 8.17 -11.07 -16.08
CA ASP A 170 9.25 -11.89 -15.52
C ASP A 170 8.83 -12.58 -14.21
N GLN A 171 8.22 -13.74 -14.37
CA GLN A 171 7.75 -14.57 -13.24
C GLN A 171 8.90 -15.11 -12.37
N ALA A 172 10.11 -15.29 -12.94
CA ALA A 172 11.24 -15.80 -12.17
C ALA A 172 11.71 -14.75 -11.15
N THR A 173 11.85 -13.50 -11.60
CA THR A 173 12.16 -12.37 -10.72
C THR A 173 11.06 -12.15 -9.69
N LEU A 174 9.77 -12.17 -10.08
CA LEU A 174 8.66 -12.01 -9.13
C LEU A 174 8.59 -13.11 -8.05
N ARG A 175 9.00 -14.35 -8.37
CA ARG A 175 9.12 -15.42 -7.35
C ARG A 175 10.24 -15.12 -6.36
N ARG A 176 11.42 -14.75 -6.86
CA ARG A 176 12.57 -14.42 -6.01
C ARG A 176 12.31 -13.19 -5.12
N LEU A 177 11.63 -12.18 -5.66
CA LEU A 177 11.26 -10.98 -4.88
C LEU A 177 10.26 -11.30 -3.77
N ARG A 178 9.34 -12.25 -3.97
CA ARG A 178 8.43 -12.69 -2.89
C ARG A 178 9.19 -13.26 -1.69
N GLU A 179 10.20 -14.10 -1.95
CA GLU A 179 11.07 -14.64 -0.89
C GLU A 179 11.87 -13.55 -0.19
N LEU A 180 12.45 -12.63 -0.98
CA LEU A 180 13.22 -11.50 -0.44
C LEU A 180 12.36 -10.56 0.41
N ARG A 181 11.12 -10.29 -0.01
CA ARG A 181 10.22 -9.37 0.69
C ARG A 181 9.84 -9.89 2.06
N ALA A 182 9.62 -11.19 2.22
CA ALA A 182 9.43 -11.79 3.54
C ALA A 182 10.63 -11.50 4.45
N ALA A 183 11.86 -11.67 3.95
CA ALA A 183 13.07 -11.35 4.71
C ALA A 183 13.19 -9.86 5.05
N ILE A 184 12.96 -8.95 4.08
CA ILE A 184 13.01 -7.49 4.28
C ILE A 184 12.06 -7.07 5.42
N PHE A 185 10.85 -7.62 5.44
CA PHE A 185 9.85 -7.26 6.43
C PHE A 185 10.10 -7.88 7.81
N GLU A 186 10.92 -8.93 7.92
CA GLU A 186 11.38 -9.51 9.18
C GLU A 186 12.67 -8.86 9.71
N LEU A 187 13.34 -7.99 8.94
CA LEU A 187 14.49 -7.24 9.45
C LEU A 187 14.06 -6.43 10.68
N SER A 188 14.58 -6.78 11.85
CA SER A 188 14.39 -6.01 13.07
C SER A 188 14.94 -4.61 12.83
N CYS A 189 14.17 -3.57 13.17
CA CYS A 189 14.74 -2.23 13.33
C CYS A 189 15.55 -2.23 14.64
N SER A 190 16.71 -2.89 14.65
CA SER A 190 17.68 -2.74 15.71
C SER A 190 18.18 -1.30 15.63
N SER A 191 17.68 -0.45 16.52
CA SER A 191 18.22 0.89 16.76
C SER A 191 19.31 0.77 17.81
#